data_AF-A0A2H0RLS0-F1
#
_entry.id   AF-A0A2H0RLS0-F1
#
_cell.length_a   1.000
_cell.length_b   1.000
_cell.length_c   1.000
_cell.angle_alpha   90.00
_cell.angle_beta   90.00
_cell.angle_gamma   90.00
#
_symmetry.space_group_name_H-M   'P 1'
#
loop_
_entity.id
_entity.type
_entity.pdbx_description
1 polymer ?
#
loop_
_entity_poly.entity_id
_entity_poly.type
_entity_poly.pdbx_seq_one_letter_code
_entity_poly.pdbx_strand_id
1 'polypeptide(L)'
;MKHQPFQAVRHVLQYRLFFVINGILFVLIALSFGREFVRSASIQREISALQDEKQSLEERNQSLKDYQEYLSTESFLEKEAREKFGLQRPGETQVFIGGELLGGDEEAKRGIASVQDGTRLQQWAWYFFDPEQYDRKEAS
;
A
#
# COMPACT_ATOMS: atom_id res chain seq x y z
N MET A 1 12.96 60.05 -71.58
CA MET A 1 13.34 59.12 -70.50
C MET A 1 12.43 57.90 -70.59
N LYS A 2 12.87 56.80 -71.22
CA LYS A 2 12.09 55.55 -71.30
C LYS A 2 12.45 54.68 -70.11
N HIS A 3 11.60 54.66 -69.10
CA HIS A 3 11.70 53.69 -68.01
C HIS A 3 11.36 52.31 -68.58
N GLN A 4 12.25 51.34 -68.39
CA GLN A 4 12.13 49.95 -68.86
C GLN A 4 11.38 49.14 -67.78
N PRO A 5 10.08 48.85 -67.91
CA PRO A 5 9.29 48.18 -66.87
C PRO A 5 9.59 46.68 -66.76
N PHE A 6 10.16 46.07 -67.80
CA PHE A 6 10.36 44.62 -67.88
C PHE A 6 11.36 44.06 -66.86
N GLN A 7 12.35 44.85 -66.41
CA GLN A 7 13.29 44.38 -65.38
C GLN A 7 12.70 44.42 -63.97
N ALA A 8 11.92 45.46 -63.64
CA ALA A 8 11.30 45.61 -62.33
C ALA A 8 10.30 44.46 -62.02
N VAL A 9 9.51 44.06 -63.02
CA VAL A 9 8.56 42.94 -62.87
C VAL A 9 9.28 41.62 -62.61
N ARG A 10 10.43 41.37 -63.27
CA ARG A 10 11.23 40.16 -63.07
C ARG A 10 11.82 40.08 -61.66
N HIS A 11 12.34 41.20 -61.15
CA HIS A 11 12.86 41.27 -59.79
C HIS A 11 11.78 41.04 -58.74
N VAL A 12 10.61 41.68 -58.85
CA VAL A 12 9.50 41.48 -57.91
C VAL A 12 9.01 40.03 -57.91
N LEU A 13 8.94 39.39 -59.08
CA LEU A 13 8.55 37.98 -59.18
C LEU A 13 9.60 37.04 -58.56
N GLN A 14 10.89 37.32 -58.77
CA GLN A 14 12.00 36.55 -58.18
C GLN A 14 12.06 36.70 -56.65
N TYR A 15 11.88 37.91 -56.11
CA TYR A 15 11.82 38.11 -54.67
C TYR A 15 10.59 37.45 -54.03
N ARG A 16 9.43 37.46 -54.71
CA ARG A 16 8.24 36.72 -54.27
C ARG A 16 8.49 35.22 -54.22
N LEU A 17 9.10 34.65 -55.26
CA LEU A 17 9.43 33.23 -55.30
C LEU A 17 10.46 32.86 -54.23
N PHE A 18 11.49 33.69 -54.03
CA PHE A 18 12.49 33.51 -52.98
C PHE A 18 11.88 33.51 -51.58
N PHE A 19 10.92 34.40 -51.31
CA PHE A 19 10.18 34.45 -50.05
C PHE A 19 9.32 33.19 -49.83
N VAL A 20 8.63 32.72 -50.87
CA VAL A 20 7.82 31.49 -50.78
C VAL A 20 8.70 30.28 -50.50
N ILE A 21 9.83 30.14 -51.21
CA ILE A 21 10.78 29.04 -50.99
C ILE A 21 11.37 29.09 -49.57
N ASN A 22 11.76 30.27 -49.09
CA ASN A 22 12.25 30.43 -47.70
C ASN A 22 11.16 30.10 -46.69
N GLY A 23 9.91 30.52 -46.93
CA GLY A 23 8.78 30.19 -46.05
C GLY A 23 8.55 28.68 -45.97
N ILE A 24 8.57 27.98 -47.10
CA ILE A 24 8.45 26.52 -47.15
C ILE A 24 9.62 25.87 -46.39
N LEU A 25 10.86 26.32 -46.61
CA LEU A 25 12.02 25.79 -45.91
C LEU A 25 11.91 26.00 -44.39
N PHE A 26 11.46 27.18 -43.96
CA PHE A 26 11.25 27.50 -42.56
C PHE A 26 10.17 26.61 -41.92
N VAL A 27 9.06 26.36 -42.63
CA VAL A 27 8.00 25.45 -42.16
C VAL A 27 8.52 24.01 -42.03
N LEU A 28 9.31 23.52 -43.00
CA LEU A 28 9.88 22.18 -42.92
C LEU A 28 10.81 22.02 -41.70
N ILE A 29 11.66 23.02 -41.44
CA ILE A 29 12.52 23.06 -40.26
C ILE A 29 11.65 23.10 -38.99
N ALA A 30 10.66 24.00 -38.92
CA ALA A 30 9.79 24.12 -37.76
C ALA A 30 9.03 22.81 -37.45
N LEU A 31 8.54 22.10 -38.47
CA LEU A 31 7.87 20.81 -38.29
C LEU A 31 8.83 19.70 -37.84
N SER A 32 10.05 19.68 -38.39
CA SER A 32 11.07 18.71 -38.01
C SER A 32 11.53 18.89 -36.56
N PHE A 33 11.84 20.12 -36.17
CA PHE A 33 12.28 20.45 -34.81
C PHE A 33 11.13 20.42 -33.80
N GLY A 34 9.92 20.82 -34.20
CA GLY A 34 8.76 20.84 -33.31
C GLY A 34 8.39 19.45 -32.79
N ARG A 35 8.45 18.41 -33.65
CA ARG A 35 8.20 17.03 -33.24
C ARG A 35 9.23 16.52 -32.21
N GLU A 36 10.51 16.82 -32.43
CA GLU A 36 11.56 16.38 -31.51
C GLU A 36 11.47 17.10 -30.17
N PHE A 37 11.17 18.41 -30.18
CA PHE A 37 11.00 19.18 -28.96
C PHE A 37 9.83 18.67 -28.09
N VAL A 38 8.68 18.37 -28.71
CA VAL A 38 7.54 17.78 -28.00
C VAL A 38 7.90 16.41 -27.42
N ARG A 39 8.64 15.59 -28.17
CA ARG A 39 9.09 14.27 -27.73
C ARG A 39 10.04 14.38 -26.54
N SER A 40 11.06 15.23 -26.59
CA SER A 40 11.97 15.44 -25.45
C SER A 40 11.23 15.92 -24.20
N ALA A 41 10.26 16.82 -24.34
CA ALA A 41 9.44 17.28 -23.22
C ALA A 41 8.58 16.16 -22.61
N SER A 42 8.02 15.27 -23.44
CA SER A 42 7.25 14.11 -22.94
C SER A 42 8.13 13.12 -22.17
N ILE A 43 9.34 12.85 -22.66
CA ILE A 43 10.29 11.95 -22.00
C ILE A 43 10.72 12.51 -20.65
N GLN A 44 11.00 13.82 -20.55
CA GLN A 44 11.36 14.44 -19.28
C GLN A 44 10.23 14.37 -18.25
N ARG A 45 8.98 14.55 -18.68
CA ARG A 45 7.81 14.38 -17.79
C ARG A 45 7.67 12.95 -17.31
N GLU A 46 7.87 11.98 -18.19
CA GLU A 46 7.80 10.55 -17.84
C GLU A 46 8.92 10.16 -16.88
N ILE A 47 10.14 10.66 -17.08
CA ILE A 47 11.25 10.47 -16.14
C ILE A 47 10.91 11.05 -14.76
N SER A 48 10.37 12.27 -14.70
CA SER A 48 9.95 12.89 -13.43
C SER A 48 8.88 12.06 -12.73
N ALA A 49 7.85 11.61 -13.46
CA ALA A 49 6.79 10.80 -12.90
C ALA A 49 7.30 9.46 -12.35
N LEU A 50 8.20 8.80 -13.08
CA LEU A 50 8.84 7.55 -12.63
C LEU A 50 9.74 7.75 -11.41
N GLN A 51 10.42 8.90 -11.31
CA GLN A 51 11.22 9.25 -10.14
C GLN A 51 10.34 9.48 -8.91
N ASP A 52 9.23 10.20 -9.05
CA ASP A 52 8.26 10.44 -7.97
C ASP A 52 7.62 9.12 -7.50
N GLU A 53 7.26 8.24 -8.45
CA GLU A 53 6.72 6.93 -8.14
C GLU A 53 7.74 6.07 -7.36
N LYS A 54 9.00 6.07 -7.81
CA LYS A 54 10.08 5.37 -7.11
C LYS A 54 10.23 5.88 -5.67
N GLN A 55 10.26 7.20 -5.47
CA GLN A 55 10.39 7.79 -4.13
C GLN A 55 9.22 7.37 -3.23
N SER A 56 7.97 7.47 -3.73
CA SER A 56 6.80 7.02 -2.98
C SER A 56 6.87 5.53 -2.62
N LEU A 57 7.39 4.68 -3.53
CA LEU A 57 7.57 3.25 -3.26
C LEU A 57 8.65 3.00 -2.19
N GLU A 58 9.75 3.75 -2.22
CA GLU A 58 10.82 3.64 -1.22
C GLU A 58 10.32 4.06 0.17
N GLU A 59 9.57 5.16 0.26
CA GLU A 59 8.95 5.63 1.51
C GLU A 59 7.96 4.59 2.08
N ARG A 60 7.12 4.01 1.22
CA ARG A 60 6.21 2.92 1.62
C ARG A 60 6.97 1.70 2.10
N ASN A 61 8.03 1.30 1.40
CA ASN A 61 8.85 0.16 1.79
C ASN A 61 9.49 0.38 3.17
N GLN A 62 10.02 1.59 3.42
CA GLN A 62 10.58 1.94 4.72
C GLN A 62 9.51 1.88 5.82
N SER A 63 8.34 2.48 5.59
CA SER A 63 7.25 2.43 6.58
C SER A 63 6.82 1.00 6.92
N LEU A 64 6.74 0.12 5.92
CA LEU A 64 6.38 -1.29 6.14
C LEU A 64 7.45 -2.03 6.95
N LYS A 65 8.73 -1.73 6.72
CA LYS A 65 9.82 -2.28 7.54
C LYS A 65 9.73 -1.80 8.99
N ASP A 66 9.48 -0.51 9.20
CA ASP A 66 9.34 0.06 10.54
C ASP A 66 8.16 -0.57 11.28
N TYR A 67 7.04 -0.82 10.59
CA TYR A 67 5.90 -1.56 11.14
C TYR A 67 6.25 -3.00 11.49
N GLN A 68 6.97 -3.69 10.60
CA GLN A 68 7.41 -5.06 10.87
C GLN A 68 8.32 -5.11 12.11
N GLU A 69 9.25 -4.16 12.23
CA GLU A 69 10.15 -4.05 13.37
C GLU A 69 9.35 -3.76 14.66
N TYR A 70 8.39 -2.83 14.61
CA TYR A 70 7.48 -2.55 15.73
C TYR A 70 6.72 -3.78 16.20
N LEU A 71 6.13 -4.55 15.27
CA LEU A 71 5.42 -5.79 15.60
C LEU A 71 6.34 -6.86 16.19
N SER A 72 7.63 -6.85 15.82
CA SER A 72 8.64 -7.78 16.36
C SER A 72 9.19 -7.36 17.72
N THR A 73 8.85 -6.16 18.20
CA THR A 73 9.37 -5.62 19.46
C THR A 73 8.60 -6.21 20.66
N GLU A 74 9.30 -6.47 21.77
CA GLU A 74 8.66 -6.96 23.01
C GLU A 74 7.57 -6.01 23.54
N SER A 75 7.65 -4.71 23.22
CA SER A 75 6.63 -3.72 23.61
C SER A 75 5.28 -3.97 22.95
N PHE A 76 5.25 -4.46 21.72
CA PHE A 76 4.01 -4.85 21.04
C PHE A 76 3.43 -6.12 21.67
N LEU A 77 4.29 -7.10 21.98
CA LEU A 77 3.89 -8.31 22.69
C LEU A 77 3.33 -8.02 24.08
N GLU A 78 3.96 -7.11 24.83
CA GLU A 78 3.48 -6.67 26.15
C GLU A 78 2.13 -5.96 26.05
N LYS A 79 1.95 -5.09 25.04
CA LYS A 79 0.70 -4.38 24.80
C LYS A 79 -0.43 -5.36 24.45
N GLU A 80 -0.17 -6.30 23.56
CA GLU A 80 -1.19 -7.27 23.14
C GLU A 80 -1.49 -8.30 24.25
N ALA A 81 -0.51 -8.65 25.08
CA ALA A 81 -0.73 -9.47 26.28
C ALA A 81 -1.64 -8.78 27.32
N ARG A 82 -1.44 -7.47 27.54
CA ARG A 82 -2.33 -6.66 28.40
C ARG A 82 -3.74 -6.54 27.82
N GLU A 83 -3.85 -6.26 26.53
CA GLU A 83 -5.16 -6.03 25.90
C GLU A 83 -5.98 -7.32 25.73
N LYS A 84 -5.36 -8.44 25.34
CA LYS A 84 -6.09 -9.69 25.04
C LYS A 84 -6.23 -10.62 26.22
N PHE A 85 -5.27 -10.61 27.14
CA PHE A 85 -5.24 -11.57 28.25
C PHE A 85 -5.26 -10.89 29.63
N GLY A 86 -5.26 -9.55 29.69
CA GLY A 86 -5.12 -8.83 30.97
C GLY A 86 -3.80 -9.11 31.69
N LEU A 87 -2.82 -9.72 31.00
CA LEU A 87 -1.60 -10.24 31.61
C LEU A 87 -0.58 -9.13 31.86
N GLN A 88 0.00 -9.13 33.06
CA GLN A 88 1.14 -8.30 33.47
C GLN A 88 2.44 -9.12 33.46
N ARG A 89 3.59 -8.44 33.35
CA ARG A 89 4.91 -9.05 33.17
C ARG A 89 5.25 -10.06 34.28
N PRO A 90 6.01 -11.13 33.97
CA PRO A 90 6.49 -12.07 34.99
C PRO A 90 7.50 -11.36 35.90
N GLY A 91 7.03 -10.86 37.05
CA GLY A 91 7.83 -10.11 38.03
C GLY A 91 7.15 -8.90 38.68
N GLU A 92 5.99 -8.45 38.22
CA GLU A 92 5.20 -7.44 38.94
C GLU A 92 4.58 -8.06 40.21
N THR A 93 4.96 -7.54 41.39
CA THR A 93 4.56 -8.08 42.69
C THR A 93 3.16 -7.62 43.04
N GLN A 94 2.22 -8.55 43.13
CA GLN A 94 0.87 -8.31 43.64
C GLN A 94 0.96 -7.91 45.12
N VAL A 95 0.68 -6.64 45.43
CA VAL A 95 0.57 -6.17 46.81
C VAL A 95 -0.77 -6.63 47.36
N PHE A 96 -0.74 -7.67 48.20
CA PHE A 96 -1.88 -8.12 48.98
C PHE A 96 -2.24 -7.08 50.05
N ILE A 97 -3.37 -6.41 49.88
CA ILE A 97 -4.02 -5.64 50.95
C ILE A 97 -5.27 -6.42 51.36
N GLY A 98 -5.19 -7.05 52.53
CA GLY A 98 -6.36 -7.60 53.23
C GLY A 98 -6.85 -8.95 52.72
N GLY A 99 -6.09 -10.02 52.93
CA GLY A 99 -6.60 -11.36 53.27
C GLY A 99 -7.64 -12.07 52.37
N GLU A 100 -8.01 -11.52 51.21
CA GLU A 100 -9.02 -12.09 50.34
C GLU A 100 -8.56 -11.97 48.89
N LEU A 101 -8.43 -13.14 48.25
CA LEU A 101 -7.99 -13.33 46.87
C LEU A 101 -9.04 -12.76 45.91
N LEU A 102 -8.92 -11.47 45.57
CA LEU A 102 -9.62 -10.89 44.43
C LEU A 102 -8.74 -11.05 43.18
N GLY A 103 -9.03 -12.10 42.41
CA GLY A 103 -8.48 -12.27 41.05
C GLY A 103 -7.60 -13.50 40.83
N GLY A 104 -7.86 -14.59 41.54
CA GLY A 104 -7.27 -15.90 41.27
C GLY A 104 -8.38 -16.94 41.11
N ASP A 105 -8.63 -17.31 39.87
CA ASP A 105 -9.58 -18.28 39.36
C ASP A 105 -9.37 -19.67 39.97
N GLU A 106 -9.97 -19.88 41.14
CA GLU A 106 -10.23 -21.19 41.74
C GLU A 106 -11.10 -22.09 40.82
N GLU A 107 -11.80 -21.53 39.84
CA GLU A 107 -12.49 -22.27 38.78
C GLU A 107 -11.53 -22.92 37.78
N ALA A 108 -10.39 -22.28 37.47
CA ALA A 108 -9.41 -22.83 36.52
C ALA A 108 -8.69 -24.07 37.07
N LYS A 109 -8.55 -24.19 38.40
CA LYS A 109 -7.97 -25.39 39.05
C LYS A 109 -9.01 -26.50 39.30
N ARG A 110 -10.28 -26.17 39.52
CA ARG A 110 -11.36 -27.17 39.65
C ARG A 110 -11.76 -27.81 38.32
N GLY A 111 -11.59 -27.11 37.19
CA GLY A 111 -11.88 -27.63 35.85
C GLY A 111 -10.88 -28.66 35.30
N ILE A 112 -9.67 -28.76 35.87
CA ILE A 112 -8.64 -29.71 35.42
C ILE A 112 -8.74 -31.05 36.16
N ALA A 113 -9.43 -31.11 37.31
CA ALA A 113 -9.43 -32.28 38.20
C ALA A 113 -10.65 -33.23 38.08
N SER A 114 -11.48 -33.11 37.03
CA SER A 114 -12.56 -34.10 36.79
C SER A 114 -12.84 -34.30 35.29
N VAL A 115 -11.81 -34.68 34.53
CA VAL A 115 -12.03 -35.25 33.21
C VAL A 115 -12.35 -36.73 33.40
N GLN A 116 -13.63 -37.08 33.51
CA GLN A 116 -14.09 -38.45 33.32
C GLN A 116 -13.72 -38.91 31.91
N ASP A 117 -13.27 -40.16 31.79
CA ASP A 117 -12.70 -40.83 30.61
C ASP A 117 -13.71 -41.04 29.46
N GLY A 118 -14.20 -39.93 28.91
CA GLY A 118 -15.02 -39.88 27.72
C GLY A 118 -14.40 -38.95 26.68
N THR A 119 -14.16 -39.48 25.49
CA THR A 119 -13.58 -38.83 24.32
C THR A 119 -14.28 -37.51 23.98
N ARG A 120 -13.78 -36.38 24.50
CA ARG A 120 -14.28 -35.02 24.17
C ARG A 120 -14.41 -34.83 22.65
N LEU A 121 -13.51 -35.40 21.87
CA LEU A 121 -13.56 -35.35 20.40
C LEU A 121 -14.81 -36.01 19.79
N GLN A 122 -15.39 -37.04 20.42
CA GLN A 122 -16.63 -37.66 19.94
C GLN A 122 -17.85 -36.76 20.14
N GLN A 123 -17.85 -35.94 21.19
CA GLN A 123 -18.93 -34.97 21.43
C GLN A 123 -18.92 -33.88 20.35
N TRP A 124 -17.73 -33.43 19.94
CA TRP A 124 -17.57 -32.50 18.81
C TRP A 124 -18.04 -33.13 17.49
N ALA A 125 -17.73 -34.40 17.24
CA ALA A 125 -18.20 -35.07 16.04
C ALA A 125 -19.74 -35.12 15.95
N TRP A 126 -20.44 -35.40 17.05
CA TRP A 126 -21.91 -35.40 17.04
C TRP A 126 -22.50 -34.00 16.88
N TYR A 127 -21.94 -32.99 17.54
CA TYR A 127 -22.42 -31.60 17.38
C TYR A 127 -22.37 -31.13 15.92
N PHE A 128 -21.30 -31.47 15.20
CA PHE A 128 -21.11 -31.03 13.81
C PHE A 128 -21.84 -31.89 12.77
N PHE A 129 -22.05 -33.17 13.03
CA PHE A 129 -22.53 -34.11 12.01
C PHE A 129 -23.86 -34.81 12.34
N ASP A 130 -24.36 -34.74 13.58
CA ASP A 130 -25.64 -35.34 13.99
C ASP A 130 -26.26 -34.63 15.24
N PRO A 131 -26.87 -33.44 15.05
CA PRO A 131 -27.26 -32.56 16.15
C PRO A 131 -28.37 -33.10 17.05
N GLU A 132 -29.23 -34.01 16.59
CA GLU A 132 -30.33 -34.56 17.41
C GLU A 132 -29.85 -35.52 18.53
N GLN A 133 -28.64 -36.07 18.40
CA GLN A 133 -28.05 -36.95 19.42
C GLN A 133 -27.36 -36.16 20.54
N TYR A 134 -26.93 -34.93 20.25
CA TYR A 134 -26.30 -34.05 21.23
C TYR A 134 -27.32 -33.57 22.27
N ASP A 135 -28.44 -33.03 21.81
CA ASP A 135 -29.50 -32.48 22.67
C ASP A 135 -30.13 -33.54 23.59
N ARG A 136 -30.21 -34.80 23.14
CA ARG A 136 -30.78 -35.90 23.94
C ARG A 136 -29.90 -36.30 25.14
N LYS A 137 -28.59 -36.04 25.07
CA LYS A 137 -27.65 -36.34 26.17
C LYS A 137 -27.55 -35.22 27.19
N GLU A 138 -27.86 -33.98 26.83
CA GLU A 138 -27.94 -32.86 27.78
C GLU A 138 -29.26 -32.84 28.57
N ALA A 139 -30.29 -33.54 28.08
CA ALA A 139 -31.61 -33.62 28.70
C ALA A 139 -31.79 -34.78 29.72
N SER A 140 -30.73 -35.50 30.10
CA SER A 140 -30.77 -36.59 31.11
C SER A 140 -29.76 -36.39 32.22
#